data_AF-A0A419ASA3-F1
#
_entry.id   AF-A0A419ASA3-F1
#
_cell.length_a   1.000
_cell.length_b   1.000
_cell.length_c   1.000
_cell.angle_alpha   90.00
_cell.angle_beta   90.00
_cell.angle_gamma   90.00
#
_symmetry.space_group_name_H-M   'P 1'
#
loop_
_entity.id
_entity.type
_entity.pdbx_description
1 polymer ?
#
loop_
_entity_poly.entity_id
_entity_poly.type
_entity_poly.pdbx_seq_one_letter_code
_entity_poly.pdbx_strand_id
1 'polypeptide(L)'
;MNVWRRGREFVQMLEKKQDVLHGNIAAAENCLAKIKLLIVQHQQECMSIDQQMKKLMPSGLVSRDDIYAGIRRQGALLNKQQFIIQEIKMLEKKQDAEERKLHQYRSAMAVLDKRHYKLSFYLQRIRREYLRRSENDIENDIQEIAGYGRKAF
;
A
#
# COMPACT_ATOMS: atom_id res chain seq x y z
N MET A 1 -4.10 -21.28 31.37
CA MET A 1 -4.18 -21.80 29.98
C MET A 1 -5.09 -20.98 29.05
N ASN A 2 -6.34 -20.66 29.41
CA ASN A 2 -7.31 -19.99 28.50
C ASN A 2 -6.89 -18.59 28.00
N VAL A 3 -6.25 -17.77 28.85
CA VAL A 3 -5.79 -16.42 28.46
C VAL A 3 -4.71 -16.46 27.38
N TRP A 4 -3.78 -17.43 27.47
CA TRP A 4 -2.72 -17.60 26.49
C TRP A 4 -3.26 -18.08 25.13
N ARG A 5 -4.19 -19.05 25.15
CA ARG A 5 -4.85 -19.55 23.93
C ARG A 5 -5.65 -18.45 23.22
N ARG A 6 -6.53 -17.74 23.96
CA ARG A 6 -7.30 -16.60 23.41
C ARG A 6 -6.39 -15.47 22.93
N GLY A 7 -5.28 -15.22 23.62
CA GLY A 7 -4.28 -14.25 23.18
C GLY A 7 -3.65 -14.61 21.84
N ARG A 8 -3.30 -15.88 21.63
CA ARG A 8 -2.76 -16.38 20.35
C ARG A 8 -3.78 -16.26 19.22
N GLU A 9 -5.04 -16.61 19.47
CA GLU A 9 -6.12 -16.44 18.49
C GLU A 9 -6.28 -14.97 18.07
N PHE A 10 -6.16 -14.05 19.03
CA PHE A 10 -6.22 -12.62 18.73
C PHE A 10 -5.00 -12.15 17.91
N VAL A 11 -3.78 -12.63 18.23
CA VAL A 11 -2.58 -12.32 17.42
C VAL A 11 -2.73 -12.84 15.99
N GLN A 12 -3.22 -14.06 15.80
CA GLN A 12 -3.51 -14.61 14.47
C GLN A 12 -4.55 -13.78 13.71
N MET A 13 -5.55 -13.24 14.40
CA MET A 13 -6.51 -12.32 13.79
C MET A 13 -5.84 -11.01 13.34
N LEU A 14 -4.89 -10.48 14.12
CA LEU A 14 -4.12 -9.29 13.73
C LEU A 14 -3.28 -9.56 12.49
N GLU A 15 -2.60 -10.71 12.43
CA GLU A 15 -1.79 -11.14 11.28
C GLU A 15 -2.64 -11.21 10.00
N LYS A 16 -3.81 -11.85 10.07
CA LYS A 16 -4.75 -11.88 8.93
C LYS A 16 -5.17 -10.48 8.47
N LYS A 17 -5.36 -9.54 9.40
CA LYS A 17 -5.69 -8.14 9.05
C LYS A 17 -4.50 -7.42 8.42
N GLN A 18 -3.28 -7.70 8.88
CA GLN A 18 -2.05 -7.19 8.28
C GLN A 18 -1.89 -7.74 6.85
N ASP A 19 -2.14 -9.02 6.61
CA ASP A 19 -2.07 -9.61 5.26
C ASP A 19 -3.03 -8.92 4.28
N VAL A 20 -4.28 -8.70 4.71
CA VAL A 20 -5.28 -7.97 3.92
C VAL A 20 -4.81 -6.54 3.62
N LEU A 21 -4.24 -5.84 4.60
CA LEU A 21 -3.72 -4.49 4.37
C LEU A 21 -2.49 -4.48 3.44
N HIS A 22 -1.60 -5.46 3.53
CA HIS A 22 -0.48 -5.60 2.59
C HIS A 22 -0.98 -5.76 1.15
N GLY A 23 -2.00 -6.60 0.95
CA GLY A 23 -2.66 -6.76 -0.34
C GLY A 23 -3.27 -5.44 -0.85
N ASN A 24 -3.97 -4.71 0.01
CA ASN A 24 -4.57 -3.41 -0.34
C ASN A 24 -3.51 -2.35 -0.68
N ILE A 25 -2.40 -2.31 0.07
CA ILE A 25 -1.26 -1.42 -0.20
C ILE A 25 -0.66 -1.72 -1.57
N ALA A 26 -0.35 -2.99 -1.85
CA ALA A 26 0.20 -3.40 -3.14
C ALA A 26 -0.75 -3.09 -4.31
N ALA A 27 -2.06 -3.29 -4.13
CA ALA A 27 -3.05 -2.95 -5.14
C ALA A 27 -3.10 -1.44 -5.41
N ALA A 28 -3.09 -0.61 -4.37
CA ALA A 28 -3.07 0.85 -4.50
C ALA A 28 -1.78 1.36 -5.16
N GLU A 29 -0.61 0.80 -4.79
CA GLU A 29 0.67 1.14 -5.41
C GLU A 29 0.71 0.79 -6.90
N ASN A 30 0.21 -0.40 -7.27
CA ASN A 30 0.07 -0.80 -8.67
C ASN A 30 -0.89 0.11 -9.45
N CYS A 31 -1.99 0.53 -8.83
CA CYS A 31 -2.92 1.49 -9.43
C CYS A 31 -2.23 2.84 -9.69
N LEU A 32 -1.52 3.36 -8.69
CA LEU A 32 -0.76 4.61 -8.80
C LEU A 32 0.31 4.54 -9.90
N ALA A 33 1.04 3.43 -10.01
CA ALA A 33 2.02 3.23 -11.06
C ALA A 33 1.38 3.30 -12.47
N LYS A 34 0.22 2.67 -12.65
CA LYS A 34 -0.55 2.72 -13.91
C LYS A 34 -1.03 4.14 -14.22
N ILE A 35 -1.57 4.86 -13.23
CA ILE A 35 -2.03 6.24 -13.41
C ILE A 35 -0.87 7.14 -13.83
N LYS A 36 0.28 7.05 -13.16
CA LYS A 36 1.48 7.83 -13.50
C LYS A 36 1.97 7.54 -14.92
N LEU A 37 1.96 6.28 -15.32
CA LEU A 37 2.32 5.90 -16.69
C LEU A 37 1.37 6.53 -17.72
N LEU A 38 0.06 6.49 -17.49
CA LEU A 38 -0.93 7.09 -18.38
C LEU A 38 -0.75 8.62 -18.48
N ILE A 39 -0.50 9.30 -17.36
CA ILE A 39 -0.23 10.74 -17.37
C ILE A 39 0.98 11.05 -18.25
N VAL A 40 2.08 10.30 -18.11
CA VAL A 40 3.28 10.49 -18.94
C VAL A 40 2.99 10.24 -20.42
N GLN A 41 2.21 9.21 -20.76
CA GLN A 41 1.81 8.92 -22.14
C GLN A 41 1.00 10.08 -22.74
N HIS A 42 0.03 10.61 -22.00
CA HIS A 42 -0.77 11.75 -22.44
C HIS A 42 0.06 13.04 -22.57
N GLN A 43 1.01 13.27 -21.66
CA GLN A 43 1.94 14.40 -21.77
C GLN A 43 2.81 14.29 -23.04
N GLN A 44 3.29 13.09 -23.36
CA GLN A 44 4.04 12.85 -24.59
C GLN A 44 3.18 13.09 -25.83
N GLU A 45 1.90 12.71 -25.79
CA GLU A 45 0.96 12.99 -26.87
C GLU A 45 0.74 14.50 -27.06
N CYS A 46 0.57 15.26 -25.98
CA CYS A 46 0.52 16.74 -26.03
C CYS A 46 1.77 17.33 -26.69
N MET A 47 2.97 16.85 -26.32
CA MET A 47 4.22 17.30 -26.94
C MET A 47 4.29 16.97 -28.44
N SER A 48 3.76 15.81 -28.84
CA SER A 48 3.67 15.44 -30.26
C SER A 48 2.72 16.38 -31.01
N ILE A 49 1.58 16.73 -30.42
CA ILE A 49 0.62 17.68 -30.99
C ILE A 49 1.28 19.05 -31.17
N ASP A 50 2.04 19.54 -30.18
CA ASP A 50 2.78 20.81 -30.29
C ASP A 50 3.77 20.80 -31.45
N GLN A 51 4.48 19.68 -31.67
CA GLN A 51 5.38 19.52 -32.81
C GLN A 51 4.61 19.52 -34.14
N GLN A 52 3.45 18.88 -34.21
CA GLN A 52 2.60 18.89 -35.40
C GLN A 52 2.08 20.30 -35.71
N MET A 53 1.65 21.04 -34.68
CA MET A 53 1.22 22.44 -34.82
C MET A 53 2.33 23.33 -35.36
N LYS A 54 3.56 23.18 -34.86
CA LYS A 54 4.74 23.93 -35.35
C LYS A 54 5.02 23.66 -36.83
N LYS A 55 4.84 22.43 -37.31
CA LYS A 55 5.00 22.07 -38.73
C LYS A 55 3.93 22.68 -39.64
N LEU A 56 2.77 23.03 -39.10
CA LEU A 56 1.68 23.67 -39.84
C LEU A 56 1.85 25.19 -39.93
N MET A 57 2.84 25.79 -39.24
CA MET A 57 3.13 27.21 -39.41
C MET A 57 3.77 27.46 -40.77
N PRO A 58 3.18 28.34 -41.61
CA PRO A 58 3.72 28.63 -42.93
C PRO A 58 5.10 29.28 -42.82
N SER A 59 6.07 28.78 -43.58
CA SER A 59 7.39 29.38 -43.75
C SER A 59 7.56 29.83 -45.20
N GLY A 60 7.70 31.13 -45.45
CA GLY A 60 7.89 31.69 -46.79
C GLY A 60 6.59 32.13 -47.47
N LEU A 61 6.61 32.20 -48.81
CA LEU A 61 5.46 32.56 -49.63
C LEU A 61 4.52 31.35 -49.74
N VAL A 62 3.36 31.46 -49.10
CA VAL A 62 2.35 30.38 -49.02
C VAL A 62 1.02 30.91 -49.54
N SER A 63 0.26 30.07 -50.25
CA SER A 63 -1.03 30.47 -50.79
C SER A 63 -2.03 30.72 -49.65
N ARG A 64 -3.03 31.58 -49.91
CA ARG A 64 -4.09 31.87 -48.94
C ARG A 64 -4.87 30.61 -48.56
N ASP A 65 -5.07 29.70 -49.51
CA ASP A 65 -5.80 28.45 -49.28
C ASP A 65 -5.03 27.49 -48.35
N ASP A 66 -3.71 27.41 -48.52
CA ASP A 66 -2.83 26.61 -47.66
C ASP A 66 -2.78 27.17 -46.23
N ILE A 67 -2.79 28.50 -46.08
CA ILE A 67 -2.88 29.17 -44.77
C ILE A 67 -4.18 28.77 -44.06
N TYR A 68 -5.33 28.87 -44.74
CA TYR A 68 -6.61 28.49 -44.13
C TYR A 68 -6.70 26.98 -43.85
N ALA A 69 -6.13 26.13 -44.71
CA ALA A 69 -6.06 24.69 -44.46
C ALA A 69 -5.20 24.37 -43.22
N GLY A 70 -4.07 25.06 -43.06
CA GLY A 70 -3.20 24.98 -41.88
C GLY A 70 -3.93 25.38 -40.61
N ILE A 71 -4.62 26.53 -40.61
CA ILE A 71 -5.43 27.02 -39.47
C ILE A 71 -6.50 25.99 -39.07
N ARG A 72 -7.24 25.42 -40.04
CA ARG A 72 -8.26 24.40 -39.75
C ARG A 72 -7.65 23.16 -39.08
N ARG A 73 -6.50 22.68 -39.56
CA ARG A 73 -5.79 21.54 -38.96
C ARG A 73 -5.26 21.86 -37.57
N GLN A 74 -4.71 23.06 -37.36
CA GLN A 74 -4.29 23.53 -36.03
C GLN A 74 -5.48 23.58 -35.05
N GLY A 75 -6.65 24.05 -35.49
CA GLY A 75 -7.87 24.04 -34.67
C GLY A 75 -8.28 22.63 -34.22
N ALA A 76 -8.23 21.65 -35.13
CA ALA A 76 -8.51 20.25 -34.79
C ALA A 76 -7.49 19.68 -33.79
N LEU A 77 -6.21 20.00 -33.96
CA LEU A 77 -5.14 19.60 -33.04
C LEU A 77 -5.29 20.22 -31.65
N LEU A 78 -5.64 21.51 -31.57
CA LEU A 78 -5.92 22.20 -30.30
C LEU A 78 -7.10 21.57 -29.54
N ASN A 79 -8.18 21.22 -30.24
CA ASN A 79 -9.31 20.52 -29.63
C ASN A 79 -8.89 19.16 -29.05
N LYS A 80 -8.08 18.42 -29.79
CA LYS A 80 -7.52 17.14 -29.32
C LYS A 80 -6.64 17.34 -28.09
N GLN A 81 -5.77 18.35 -28.10
CA GLN A 81 -4.89 18.67 -26.97
C GLN A 81 -5.71 19.04 -25.72
N GLN A 82 -6.77 19.84 -25.89
CA GLN A 82 -7.66 20.21 -24.80
C GLN A 82 -8.36 19.00 -24.17
N PHE A 83 -8.78 18.03 -24.99
CA PHE A 83 -9.34 16.78 -24.51
C PHE A 83 -8.32 15.99 -23.67
N ILE A 84 -7.09 15.82 -24.17
CA ILE A 84 -6.02 15.12 -23.44
C ILE A 84 -5.69 15.83 -22.11
N ILE A 85 -5.66 17.16 -22.08
CA ILE A 85 -5.45 17.94 -20.85
C ILE A 85 -6.55 17.66 -19.82
N GLN A 86 -7.81 17.51 -20.25
CA GLN A 86 -8.91 17.14 -19.36
C GLN A 86 -8.75 15.72 -18.82
N GLU A 87 -8.29 14.77 -19.64
CA GLU A 87 -7.98 13.40 -19.20
C GLU A 87 -6.86 13.38 -18.17
N ILE A 88 -5.77 14.13 -18.38
CA ILE A 88 -4.69 14.28 -17.40
C ILE A 88 -5.24 14.80 -16.08
N LYS A 89 -6.04 15.86 -16.07
CA LYS A 89 -6.65 16.40 -14.85
C LYS A 89 -7.54 15.38 -14.13
N MET A 90 -8.24 14.52 -14.88
CA MET A 90 -9.01 13.43 -14.28
C MET A 90 -8.11 12.36 -13.66
N LEU A 91 -6.99 12.03 -14.31
CA LEU A 91 -6.01 11.08 -13.79
C LEU A 91 -5.30 11.62 -12.54
N GLU A 92 -4.94 12.90 -12.50
CA GLU A 92 -4.35 13.55 -11.32
C GLU A 92 -5.31 13.49 -10.11
N LYS A 93 -6.60 13.79 -10.31
CA LYS A 93 -7.60 13.63 -9.23
C LYS A 93 -7.71 12.20 -8.73
N LYS A 94 -7.60 11.21 -9.63
CA LYS A 94 -7.58 9.78 -9.26
C LYS A 94 -6.30 9.43 -8.50
N GLN A 95 -5.16 9.98 -8.92
CA GLN A 95 -3.88 9.82 -8.23
C GLN A 95 -4.00 10.32 -6.79
N ASP A 96 -4.50 11.54 -6.56
CA ASP A 96 -4.68 12.12 -5.23
C ASP A 96 -5.62 11.27 -4.34
N ALA A 97 -6.64 10.65 -4.94
CA ALA A 97 -7.56 9.77 -4.22
C ALA A 97 -6.85 8.47 -3.79
N GLU A 98 -6.08 7.85 -4.68
CA GLU A 98 -5.34 6.63 -4.38
C GLU A 98 -4.17 6.87 -3.41
N GLU A 99 -3.48 8.01 -3.50
CA GLU A 99 -2.44 8.40 -2.53
C GLU A 99 -3.01 8.57 -1.12
N ARG A 100 -4.21 9.17 -0.99
CA ARG A 100 -4.92 9.27 0.29
C ARG A 100 -5.30 7.90 0.84
N LYS A 101 -5.80 6.98 0.01
CA LYS A 101 -6.10 5.60 0.44
C LYS A 101 -4.84 4.87 0.89
N LEU A 102 -3.75 4.98 0.13
CA LEU A 102 -2.47 4.38 0.47
C LEU A 102 -1.95 4.88 1.83
N HIS A 103 -2.05 6.19 2.08
CA HIS A 103 -1.70 6.78 3.37
C HIS A 103 -2.55 6.21 4.51
N GLN A 104 -3.87 6.07 4.31
CA GLN A 104 -4.78 5.47 5.29
C GLN A 104 -4.41 4.00 5.58
N TYR A 105 -4.14 3.19 4.56
CA TYR A 105 -3.73 1.80 4.74
C TYR A 105 -2.41 1.67 5.50
N ARG A 106 -1.41 2.50 5.16
CA ARG A 106 -0.11 2.53 5.87
C ARG A 106 -0.26 2.96 7.32
N SER A 107 -1.11 3.95 7.60
CA SER A 107 -1.42 4.37 8.98
C SER A 107 -2.10 3.24 9.77
N ALA A 108 -3.08 2.57 9.17
CA ALA A 108 -3.74 1.42 9.78
C ALA A 108 -2.75 0.26 10.05
N MET A 109 -1.84 -0.01 9.11
CA MET A 109 -0.78 -1.01 9.28
C MET A 109 0.10 -0.68 10.50
N ALA A 110 0.60 0.56 10.59
CA ALA A 110 1.45 0.98 11.70
C ALA A 110 0.76 0.83 13.08
N VAL A 111 -0.55 1.04 13.15
CA VAL A 111 -1.33 0.81 14.38
C VAL A 111 -1.43 -0.69 14.69
N LEU A 112 -1.68 -1.53 13.68
CA LEU A 112 -1.72 -2.99 13.86
C LEU A 112 -0.37 -3.56 14.27
N ASP A 113 0.73 -3.11 13.66
CA ASP A 113 2.08 -3.56 13.98
C ASP A 113 2.43 -3.29 15.45
N LYS A 114 2.13 -2.07 15.93
CA LYS A 114 2.31 -1.71 17.35
C LYS A 114 1.50 -2.61 18.27
N ARG A 115 0.25 -2.92 17.88
CA ARG A 115 -0.65 -3.75 18.68
C ARG A 115 -0.21 -5.22 18.68
N HIS A 116 0.22 -5.74 17.53
CA HIS A 116 0.78 -7.08 17.37
C HIS A 116 2.03 -7.22 18.24
N TYR A 117 3.00 -6.31 18.11
CA TYR A 117 4.23 -6.34 18.89
C TYR A 117 3.98 -6.37 20.40
N LYS A 118 3.13 -5.46 20.90
CA LYS A 118 2.80 -5.38 22.34
C LYS A 118 2.18 -6.67 22.87
N LEU A 119 1.25 -7.26 22.12
CA LEU A 119 0.56 -8.48 22.54
C LEU A 119 1.44 -9.72 22.43
N SER A 120 2.18 -9.85 21.33
CA SER A 120 3.14 -10.93 21.13
C SER A 120 4.18 -10.96 22.26
N PHE A 121 4.75 -9.79 22.61
CA PHE A 121 5.69 -9.67 23.72
C PHE A 121 5.05 -10.07 25.07
N TYR A 122 3.85 -9.55 25.36
CA TYR A 122 3.12 -9.87 26.60
C TYR A 122 2.82 -11.37 26.72
N LEU A 123 2.34 -12.00 25.66
CA LEU A 123 2.02 -13.44 25.64
C LEU A 123 3.28 -14.30 25.76
N GLN A 124 4.38 -13.87 25.15
CA GLN A 124 5.67 -14.56 25.30
C GLN A 124 6.14 -14.51 26.76
N ARG A 125 5.99 -13.36 27.44
CA ARG A 125 6.33 -13.23 28.86
C ARG A 125 5.49 -14.15 29.74
N ILE A 126 4.16 -14.18 29.55
CA ILE A 126 3.28 -15.09 30.30
C ILE A 126 3.68 -16.56 30.08
N ARG A 127 4.00 -16.93 28.83
CA ARG A 127 4.42 -18.31 28.51
C ARG A 127 5.69 -18.68 29.25
N ARG A 128 6.71 -17.83 29.25
CA ARG A 128 7.97 -18.09 29.96
C ARG A 128 7.75 -18.24 31.46
N GLU A 129 6.95 -17.36 32.06
CA GLU A 129 6.63 -17.42 33.49
C GLU A 129 5.88 -18.71 33.85
N TYR A 130 4.93 -19.14 33.01
CA TYR A 130 4.22 -20.40 33.21
C TYR A 130 5.15 -21.62 33.15
N LEU A 131 6.04 -21.67 32.14
CA LEU A 131 7.01 -22.76 32.01
C LEU A 131 7.92 -22.83 33.23
N ARG A 132 8.43 -21.68 33.69
CA ARG A 132 9.29 -21.60 34.89
C ARG A 132 8.59 -22.10 36.16
N ARG A 133 7.32 -21.73 36.37
CA ARG A 133 6.55 -22.23 37.51
C ARG A 133 6.33 -23.73 37.43
N SER A 134 5.97 -24.22 36.24
CA SER A 134 5.82 -25.67 36.03
C SER A 134 7.11 -26.44 36.29
N GLU A 135 8.27 -25.90 35.90
CA GLU A 135 9.58 -26.51 36.20
C GLU A 135 9.85 -26.52 37.71
N ASN A 136 9.61 -25.41 38.41
CA ASN A 136 9.76 -25.33 39.87
C ASN A 136 8.79 -26.27 40.60
N ASP A 137 7.55 -26.40 40.13
CA ASP A 137 6.55 -27.28 40.73
C ASP A 137 6.97 -28.75 40.56
N ILE A 138 7.47 -29.14 39.38
CA ILE A 138 8.04 -30.47 39.14
C ILE A 138 9.26 -30.74 40.04
N GLU A 139 10.14 -29.75 40.19
CA GLU A 139 11.32 -29.89 41.06
C GLU A 139 10.92 -30.04 42.53
N ASN A 140 9.95 -29.25 43.00
CA ASN A 140 9.39 -29.37 44.35
C ASN A 140 8.74 -30.75 44.57
N ASP A 141 7.95 -31.24 43.63
CA ASP A 141 7.33 -32.58 43.70
C ASP A 141 8.42 -33.68 43.81
N ILE A 142 9.51 -33.56 43.04
CA ILE A 142 10.65 -34.50 43.10
C ILE A 142 11.34 -34.43 44.48
N GLN A 143 11.59 -33.22 45.01
CA GLN A 143 12.18 -33.05 46.34
C GLN A 143 11.28 -33.58 47.45
N GLU A 144 9.97 -33.40 47.32
CA GLU A 144 8.98 -33.94 48.25
C GLU A 144 9.00 -35.47 48.25
N ILE A 145 8.97 -36.10 47.07
CA ILE A 145 9.08 -37.57 46.92
C ILE A 145 10.41 -38.07 47.49
N ALA A 146 11.53 -37.40 47.21
CA ALA A 146 12.85 -37.78 47.72
C ALA A 146 12.97 -37.60 49.24
N GLY A 147 12.33 -36.57 49.80
CA GLY A 147 12.34 -36.24 51.23
C GLY A 147 11.44 -37.15 52.07
N TYR A 148 10.23 -37.45 51.61
CA TYR A 148 9.30 -38.36 52.29
C TYR A 148 9.57 -39.84 52.00
N GLY A 149 10.06 -40.18 50.80
CA GLY A 149 10.47 -41.54 50.46
C GLY A 149 11.61 -42.08 51.32
N ARG A 150 12.46 -41.21 51.89
CA ARG A 150 13.50 -41.59 52.87
C ARG A 150 13.00 -41.83 54.29
N LYS A 151 11.78 -41.40 54.65
CA LYS A 151 11.21 -41.61 56.00
C LYS A 151 10.39 -42.91 56.12
N ALA A 152 10.17 -43.62 55.02
CA ALA A 152 9.38 -44.85 54.97
C ALA A 152 10.24 -46.14 54.89
N PHE A 153 11.55 -46.04 55.12
CA PHE A 153 12.47 -47.18 55.24
C PHE A 153 13.21 -47.14 56.58
#